data_AF-A0A537JTB1-F1
#
_entry.id   AF-A0A537JTB1-F1
#
_cell.length_a   1.000
_cell.length_b   1.000
_cell.length_c   1.000
_cell.angle_alpha   90.00
_cell.angle_beta   90.00
_cell.angle_gamma   90.00
#
_symmetry.space_group_name_H-M   'P 1'
#
loop_
_entity.id
_entity.type
_entity.pdbx_description
1 polymer ?
#
loop_
_entity_poly.entity_id
_entity_poly.type
_entity_poly.pdbx_seq_one_letter_code
_entity_poly.pdbx_strand_id
1 'polypeptide(L)' 'MVEVLLIIAAIYLLLGVLFVIPFLMKGLNKIDEGTHGSTIGFKIIIIPGVIVFWPVLLSKWMKKKT' A
#
# COMPACT_ATOMS: atom_id res chain seq x y z
N MET A 1 -8.68 23.18 -15.46
CA MET A 1 -9.41 21.92 -15.16
C MET A 1 -8.47 20.72 -14.97
N VAL A 2 -7.50 20.48 -15.87
CA VAL A 2 -6.55 19.35 -15.75
C VAL A 2 -5.63 19.46 -14.52
N GLU A 3 -5.22 20.67 -14.16
CA GLU A 3 -4.33 20.93 -13.01
C GLU A 3 -4.90 20.40 -11.68
N VAL A 4 -6.21 20.58 -11.46
CA VAL A 4 -6.88 20.10 -10.24
C VAL A 4 -6.83 18.58 -10.16
N LEU A 5 -7.02 17.89 -11.29
CA LEU A 5 -6.92 16.42 -11.34
C LEU A 5 -5.49 15.96 -11.03
N LEU A 6 -4.48 16.65 -11.56
CA LEU A 6 -3.07 16.35 -11.28
C LEU A 6 -2.72 16.57 -9.81
N ILE A 7 -3.21 17.63 -9.19
CA ILE A 7 -3.00 17.91 -7.76
C ILE A 7 -3.65 16.82 -6.90
N ILE A 8 -4.89 16.44 -7.18
CA ILE A 8 -5.58 15.36 -6.46
C ILE A 8 -4.83 14.04 -6.62
N ALA A 9 -4.40 13.70 -7.84
CA ALA A 9 -3.63 12.50 -8.11
C ALA A 9 -2.27 12.52 -7.36
N ALA A 10 -1.59 13.67 -7.33
CA ALA A 10 -0.33 13.83 -6.62
C ALA A 10 -0.50 13.63 -5.11
N ILE A 11 -1.53 14.24 -4.51
CA ILE A 11 -1.85 14.06 -3.07
C ILE A 11 -2.21 12.59 -2.80
N TYR A 12 -3.02 11.97 -3.64
CA TYR A 12 -3.41 10.57 -3.52
C TYR A 12 -2.19 9.64 -3.54
N LEU A 13 -1.25 9.84 -4.48
CA LEU A 13 -0.01 9.05 -4.56
C LEU A 13 0.94 9.35 -3.39
N LEU A 14 1.01 10.60 -2.93
CA LEU A 14 1.81 10.98 -1.76
C LEU A 14 1.34 10.24 -0.51
N LEU A 15 0.02 10.17 -0.29
CA LEU A 15 -0.56 9.37 0.80
C LEU A 15 -0.25 7.87 0.64
N GLY A 16 -0.29 7.36 -0.60
CA GLY A 16 0.13 5.99 -0.90
C GLY A 16 1.59 5.72 -0.54
N VAL A 17 2.51 6.64 -0.83
CA VAL A 17 3.93 6.54 -0.44
C VAL A 17 4.09 6.48 1.08
N LEU A 18 3.38 7.34 1.82
CA LEU A 18 3.38 7.31 3.28
C LEU A 18 2.81 6.00 3.83
N PHE A 19 1.83 5.41 3.15
CA PHE A 19 1.21 4.15 3.54
C PHE A 19 2.12 2.93 3.33
N VAL A 20 3.01 2.95 2.35
CA VAL A 20 3.94 1.83 2.05
C VAL A 20 4.76 1.44 3.29
N ILE A 21 5.27 2.42 4.04
CA ILE A 21 6.17 2.19 5.17
C ILE A 21 5.51 1.29 6.24
N PRO A 22 4.37 1.67 6.86
CA PRO A 22 3.71 0.80 7.83
C PRO A 22 3.15 -0.48 7.20
N PHE A 23 2.75 -0.42 5.92
CA PHE A 23 2.20 -1.58 5.22
C PHE A 23 3.23 -2.69 5.02
N LEU A 24 4.45 -2.38 4.58
CA LEU A 24 5.52 -3.37 4.38
C LEU A 24 6.00 -3.99 5.71
N MET A 25 5.90 -3.25 6.82
CA MET A 25 6.30 -3.73 8.14
C MET A 25 5.25 -4.61 8.81
N LYS A 26 3.97 -4.19 8.79
CA LYS A 26 2.89 -4.81 9.57
C LYS A 26 1.69 -5.26 8.74
N GLY A 27 1.41 -4.57 7.64
CA GLY A 27 0.26 -4.86 6.77
C GLY A 27 0.45 -6.13 5.94
N LEU A 28 1.62 -6.29 5.33
CA LEU A 28 1.93 -7.38 4.41
C LEU A 28 1.82 -8.75 5.08
N ASN A 29 2.48 -8.91 6.23
CA ASN A 29 2.44 -10.13 7.04
C ASN A 29 1.04 -10.46 7.60
N LYS A 30 0.16 -9.45 7.73
CA LYS A 30 -1.18 -9.61 8.32
C LYS A 30 -2.25 -9.92 7.26
N ILE A 31 -2.10 -9.42 6.03
CA ILE A 31 -3.00 -9.73 4.92
C ILE A 31 -2.64 -11.08 4.31
N ASP A 32 -1.35 -11.38 4.20
CA ASP A 32 -0.85 -12.60 3.59
C ASP A 32 0.21 -13.23 4.49
N GLU A 33 -0.22 -14.19 5.31
CA GLU A 33 0.67 -14.96 6.18
C GLU A 33 1.76 -15.68 5.35
N GLY A 34 1.48 -16.03 4.08
CA GLY A 34 2.41 -16.65 3.14
C GLY A 34 3.56 -15.73 2.69
N THR A 35 3.50 -14.44 3.00
CA THR A 35 4.62 -13.51 2.78
C THR A 35 5.67 -13.53 3.89
N HIS A 36 5.45 -14.30 4.96
CA HIS A 36 6.49 -14.58 5.95
C HIS A 36 7.67 -15.30 5.28
N GLY A 37 8.79 -14.58 5.13
CA GLY A 37 9.98 -15.07 4.43
C GLY A 37 10.18 -14.48 3.03
N SER A 38 9.28 -13.59 2.57
CA SER A 38 9.48 -12.87 1.31
C SER A 38 10.76 -12.04 1.31
N THR A 39 11.57 -12.22 0.26
CA THR A 39 12.83 -11.49 0.05
C THR A 39 12.61 -9.99 -0.06
N ILE A 40 13.61 -9.20 0.34
CA ILE A 40 13.59 -7.72 0.21
C ILE A 40 13.28 -7.28 -1.23
N GLY A 41 13.75 -8.02 -2.24
CA GLY A 41 13.43 -7.76 -3.65
C GLY A 41 11.92 -7.83 -3.95
N PHE A 42 11.19 -8.79 -3.37
CA PHE A 42 9.73 -8.88 -3.52
C PHE A 42 9.06 -7.64 -2.91
N LYS A 43 9.49 -7.22 -1.72
CA LYS A 43 8.96 -6.03 -1.06
C LYS A 43 9.15 -4.76 -1.88
N ILE A 44 10.26 -4.63 -2.60
CA ILE A 44 10.53 -3.48 -3.48
C ILE A 44 9.63 -3.53 -4.73
N ILE A 45 9.48 -4.70 -5.35
CA ILE A 45 8.66 -4.86 -6.57
C ILE A 45 7.20 -4.51 -6.32
N ILE A 46 6.65 -4.81 -5.14
CA ILE A 46 5.26 -4.52 -4.83
C ILE A 46 4.99 -3.05 -4.45
N ILE A 47 6.01 -2.24 -4.16
CA ILE A 47 5.86 -0.82 -3.74
C ILE A 47 4.95 -0.03 -4.68
N PRO A 48 5.17 0.02 -6.01
CA PRO A 48 4.30 0.79 -6.90
C PRO A 48 2.84 0.32 -6.84
N GLY A 49 2.61 -0.99 -6.73
CA GLY A 49 1.27 -1.55 -6.53
C GLY A 49 0.66 -1.12 -5.20
N VAL A 50 1.43 -1.12 -4.12
CA VAL A 50 0.97 -0.67 -2.80
C VAL A 50 0.61 0.81 -2.80
N ILE A 51 1.40 1.66 -3.46
CA ILE A 51 1.13 3.10 -3.57
C ILE A 51 -0.19 3.34 -4.31
N VAL A 52 -0.42 2.67 -5.44
CA VAL A 52 -1.63 2.89 -6.25
C VAL A 52 -2.88 2.34 -5.55
N PHE A 53 -2.77 1.16 -4.94
CA PHE A 53 -3.89 0.45 -4.33
C PHE A 53 -3.99 0.59 -2.81
N TRP A 54 -3.34 1.61 -2.23
CA TRP A 54 -3.30 1.84 -0.79
C TRP A 54 -4.67 1.85 -0.08
N PRO A 55 -5.77 2.41 -0.64
CA PRO A 55 -7.06 2.43 0.07
C PRO A 55 -7.69 1.04 0.17
N VAL A 56 -7.52 0.23 -0.88
CA VAL A 56 -7.99 -1.16 -0.92
C VAL A 56 -7.19 -2.02 0.04
N LEU A 57 -5.87 -1.84 0.07
CA LEU A 57 -4.96 -2.52 0.99
C LEU A 57 -5.21 -2.13 2.44
N LEU A 58 -5.45 -0.84 2.70
CA LEU A 58 -5.86 -0.35 4.02
C LEU A 58 -7.19 -0.99 4.46
N SER A 59 -8.18 -1.03 3.58
CA SER A 59 -9.48 -1.66 3.85
C SER A 59 -9.33 -3.15 4.17
N LYS A 60 -8.47 -3.87 3.43
CA LYS A 60 -8.13 -5.27 3.71
C LYS A 60 -7.40 -5.42 5.04
N TRP A 61 -6.48 -4.51 5.36
CA TRP A 61 -5.71 -4.54 6.61
C TRP A 61 -6.59 -4.26 7.84
N MET A 62 -7.60 -3.40 7.70
CA MET A 62 -8.55 -3.05 8.74
C MET A 62 -9.69 -4.05 8.91
N LYS A 63 -9.99 -4.88 7.90
CA LYS A 63 -10.96 -5.97 8.03
C LYS A 63 -10.44 -6.98 9.06
N LYS A 64 -10.91 -6.86 10.30
CA LYS A 64 -10.90 -7.96 11.29
C LYS A 64 -11.65 -9.13 10.66
N LYS A 65 -11.04 -10.32 10.62
CA LYS A 65 -11.78 -11.58 10.48
C LYS A 65 -12.83 -11.59 11.59
N THR A 66 -14.10 -11.36 11.23
CA THR A 66 -15.25 -11.72 12.05
C THR A 66 -15.38 -13.23 12.07
#